data_AF-A0AA41SP67-F1
#
_entry.id   AF-A0AA41SP67-F1
#
_cell.length_a   1.000
_cell.length_b   1.000
_cell.length_c   1.000
_cell.angle_alpha   90.00
_cell.angle_beta   90.00
_cell.angle_gamma   90.00
#
_symmetry.space_group_name_H-M   'P 1'
#
loop_
_entity.id
_entity.type
_entity.pdbx_description
1 polymer ?
#
loop_
_entity_poly.entity_id
_entity_poly.type
_entity_poly.pdbx_seq_one_letter_code
_entity_poly.pdbx_strand_id
1 'polypeptide(L)'
;MVMENLFFKKNISRVYDLKGSARSRYNSDTTGKDKVLLDLNLLETLRTNPIFLGSKAKRTLERAVWNDTSFLASVDVMDYSLLVGVDEDNNELVLGIIDFMRQYTWDKHLETWVKASGILGGPKNAAPTVISPKQYKKRFRKAMSSYFLTVPDKWTS
;
A
#
# COMPACT_ATOMS: atom_id res chain seq x y z
N MET A 1 -11.14 -18.06 9.99
CA MET A 1 -11.31 -17.45 8.67
C MET A 1 -10.41 -18.19 7.70
N VAL A 2 -10.91 -18.60 6.54
CA VAL A 2 -10.10 -19.22 5.48
C VAL A 2 -10.10 -18.25 4.31
N MET A 3 -8.92 -17.99 3.73
CA MET A 3 -8.71 -17.04 2.64
C MET A 3 -7.74 -17.65 1.62
N GLU A 4 -7.73 -17.10 0.41
CA GLU A 4 -6.79 -17.49 -0.64
C GLU A 4 -5.34 -17.22 -0.21
N ASN A 5 -4.43 -18.13 -0.56
CA ASN A 5 -3.00 -17.88 -0.48
C ASN A 5 -2.55 -17.19 -1.77
N LEU A 6 -2.31 -15.88 -1.68
CA LEU A 6 -1.92 -15.03 -2.81
C LEU A 6 -0.70 -15.56 -3.58
N PHE A 7 0.24 -16.21 -2.89
CA PHE A 7 1.51 -16.68 -3.49
C PHE A 7 1.52 -18.19 -3.76
N PHE A 8 0.36 -18.84 -3.79
CA PHE A 8 0.29 -20.26 -4.03
C PHE A 8 0.93 -20.67 -5.37
N LYS A 9 1.86 -21.63 -5.32
CA LYS A 9 2.62 -22.13 -6.49
C LYS A 9 3.43 -21.04 -7.23
N LYS A 10 3.80 -19.96 -6.56
CA LYS A 10 4.68 -18.91 -7.09
C LYS A 10 6.03 -18.96 -6.39
N ASN A 11 7.12 -18.73 -7.13
CA ASN A 11 8.45 -18.65 -6.54
C ASN A 11 8.78 -17.19 -6.28
N ILE A 12 8.39 -16.70 -5.10
CA ILE A 12 8.52 -15.28 -4.76
C ILE A 12 9.92 -14.99 -4.23
N SER A 13 10.69 -14.20 -4.98
CA SER A 13 12.04 -13.79 -4.57
C SER A 13 12.05 -12.59 -3.62
N ARG A 14 11.04 -11.72 -3.72
CA ARG A 14 10.87 -10.55 -2.85
C ARG A 14 9.40 -10.31 -2.53
N VAL A 15 9.12 -9.99 -1.26
CA VAL A 15 7.79 -9.63 -0.78
C VAL A 15 7.80 -8.20 -0.27
N TYR A 16 6.82 -7.39 -0.68
CA TYR A 16 6.58 -6.06 -0.13
C TYR A 16 5.18 -5.97 0.46
N ASP A 17 5.08 -5.38 1.65
CA ASP A 17 3.85 -4.85 2.22
C ASP A 17 3.87 -3.34 2.03
N LEU A 18 2.87 -2.77 1.33
CA LEU A 18 2.86 -1.35 0.96
C LEU A 18 1.61 -0.65 1.49
N LYS A 19 1.78 0.43 2.26
CA LYS A 19 0.66 1.24 2.82
C LYS A 19 0.52 2.62 2.20
N GLY A 20 1.44 2.99 1.32
CA GLY A 20 1.56 4.31 0.73
C GLY A 20 1.96 5.39 1.75
N SER A 21 2.84 5.06 2.68
CA SER A 21 3.33 6.00 3.70
C SER A 21 4.84 5.83 3.92
N ALA A 22 5.52 6.88 4.39
CA ALA A 22 6.98 6.85 4.57
C ALA A 22 7.40 6.63 6.03
N ARG A 23 6.60 7.07 7.01
CA ARG A 23 6.98 7.02 8.43
C ARG A 23 6.93 5.58 8.96
N SER A 24 8.03 5.10 9.52
CA SER A 24 8.14 3.72 10.04
C SER A 24 7.86 2.64 8.98
N ARG A 25 8.19 2.94 7.72
CA ARG A 25 7.98 2.04 6.57
C ARG A 25 9.29 1.63 5.91
N TYR A 26 10.31 1.37 6.75
CA TYR A 26 11.57 0.78 6.35
C TYR A 26 11.85 -0.45 7.22
N ASN A 27 12.22 -1.55 6.60
CA ASN A 27 12.75 -2.72 7.28
C ASN A 27 14.28 -2.74 7.09
N SER A 28 15.02 -2.58 8.18
CA SER A 28 16.49 -2.61 8.19
C SER A 28 17.06 -4.02 8.22
N ASP A 29 16.25 -5.00 8.62
CA ASP A 29 16.64 -6.40 8.69
C ASP A 29 16.31 -7.10 7.36
N THR A 30 17.21 -6.94 6.40
CA THR A 30 17.13 -7.53 5.06
C THR A 30 17.81 -8.89 4.96
N THR A 31 18.38 -9.42 6.06
CA THR A 31 19.10 -10.69 6.07
C THR A 31 18.15 -11.83 6.48
N GLY A 32 17.57 -12.52 5.49
CA GLY A 32 16.74 -13.70 5.73
C GLY A 32 15.84 -14.09 4.55
N LYS A 33 15.42 -15.35 4.50
CA LYS A 33 14.62 -15.92 3.39
C LYS A 33 13.15 -15.46 3.34
N ASP A 34 12.58 -15.06 4.48
CA ASP A 34 11.13 -14.76 4.61
C ASP A 34 10.86 -13.30 5.03
N LYS A 35 11.73 -12.36 4.63
CA LYS A 35 11.59 -10.96 5.03
C LYS A 35 10.55 -10.24 4.17
N VAL A 36 9.64 -9.55 4.83
CA VAL A 36 8.69 -8.63 4.20
C VAL A 36 9.29 -7.22 4.20
N LEU A 37 9.46 -6.67 3.01
CA LEU A 37 9.98 -5.32 2.77
C LEU A 37 8.84 -4.30 2.77
N LEU A 38 9.14 -3.04 3.03
CA LEU A 38 8.13 -1.98 3.16
C LEU A 38 8.29 -0.90 2.07
N ASP A 39 7.46 0.15 2.13
CA ASP A 39 7.41 1.23 1.13
C ASP A 39 8.78 1.85 0.83
N LEU A 40 9.59 2.13 1.85
CA LEU A 40 10.90 2.75 1.66
C LEU A 40 11.91 1.76 1.04
N ASN A 41 11.84 0.48 1.39
CA ASN A 41 12.68 -0.55 0.76
C ASN A 41 12.35 -0.71 -0.73
N LEU A 42 11.05 -0.63 -1.09
CA LEU A 42 10.64 -0.64 -2.49
C LEU A 42 11.19 0.58 -3.24
N LEU A 43 11.04 1.78 -2.67
CA LEU A 43 11.54 3.00 -3.29
C LEU A 43 13.07 2.99 -3.48
N GLU A 44 13.83 2.43 -2.55
CA GLU A 44 15.26 2.21 -2.71
C GLU A 44 15.55 1.23 -3.85
N THR A 45 14.82 0.11 -3.89
CA THR A 45 14.96 -0.89 -4.95
C THR A 45 14.66 -0.30 -6.31
N LEU A 46 13.61 0.53 -6.45
CA LEU A 46 13.24 1.14 -7.72
C LEU A 46 14.29 2.13 -8.25
N ARG A 47 15.19 2.65 -7.41
CA ARG A 47 16.30 3.51 -7.84
C ARG A 47 17.44 2.72 -8.49
N THR A 48 17.65 1.47 -8.06
CA THR A 48 18.77 0.63 -8.51
C THR A 48 18.33 -0.43 -9.51
N ASN A 49 17.13 -0.99 -9.32
CA ASN A 49 16.52 -2.02 -10.14
C ASN A 49 15.01 -1.73 -10.33
N PRO A 50 14.65 -0.83 -11.26
CA PRO A 50 13.27 -0.41 -11.46
C PRO A 50 12.39 -1.55 -11.98
N ILE A 51 11.20 -1.67 -11.41
CA ILE A 51 10.15 -2.59 -11.87
C ILE A 51 9.20 -1.80 -12.77
N PHE A 52 9.11 -2.21 -14.03
CA PHE A 52 8.23 -1.58 -15.01
C PHE A 52 7.03 -2.46 -15.34
N LEU A 53 5.87 -1.82 -15.47
CA LEU A 53 4.66 -2.46 -15.97
C LEU A 53 4.40 -2.06 -17.42
N GLY A 54 3.90 -3.00 -18.22
CA GLY A 54 3.27 -2.67 -19.49
C GLY A 54 1.99 -1.84 -19.27
N SER A 55 1.60 -1.00 -20.22
CA SER A 55 0.48 -0.06 -20.03
C SER A 55 -0.84 -0.75 -19.71
N LYS A 56 -1.09 -1.95 -20.27
CA LYS A 56 -2.28 -2.75 -19.94
C LYS A 56 -2.26 -3.25 -18.48
N ALA A 57 -1.12 -3.74 -18.02
CA ALA A 57 -0.95 -4.21 -16.64
C ALA A 57 -1.11 -3.05 -15.65
N LYS A 58 -0.50 -1.90 -15.93
CA LYS A 58 -0.67 -0.67 -15.14
C LYS A 58 -2.13 -0.27 -15.00
N ARG A 59 -2.86 -0.16 -16.12
CA ARG A 59 -4.28 0.21 -16.11
C ARG A 59 -5.13 -0.78 -15.32
N THR A 60 -4.81 -2.06 -15.41
CA THR A 60 -5.52 -3.12 -14.68
C THR A 60 -5.29 -2.97 -13.17
N LEU A 61 -4.03 -2.78 -12.75
CA LEU A 61 -3.66 -2.53 -11.36
C LEU A 61 -4.35 -1.27 -10.81
N GLU A 62 -4.28 -0.15 -11.53
CA GLU A 62 -4.88 1.11 -11.08
C GLU A 62 -6.40 1.02 -10.95
N ARG A 63 -7.07 0.32 -11.88
CA ARG A 63 -8.51 0.09 -11.81
C ARG A 63 -8.88 -0.81 -10.63
N ALA A 64 -8.15 -1.90 -10.41
CA ALA A 64 -8.38 -2.81 -9.27
C ALA A 64 -8.21 -2.05 -7.94
N VAL A 65 -7.06 -1.39 -7.76
CA VAL A 65 -6.79 -0.56 -6.57
C VAL A 65 -7.84 0.53 -6.41
N TRP A 66 -8.29 1.17 -7.48
CA TRP A 66 -9.36 2.16 -7.40
C TRP A 66 -10.66 1.54 -6.88
N ASN A 67 -11.14 0.46 -7.50
CA ASN A 67 -12.41 -0.15 -7.14
C ASN A 67 -12.40 -0.68 -5.70
N ASP A 68 -11.38 -1.44 -5.33
CA ASP A 68 -11.30 -2.08 -4.02
C ASP A 68 -11.19 -1.02 -2.92
N THR A 69 -10.32 -0.03 -3.09
CA THR A 69 -10.18 1.03 -2.08
C THR A 69 -11.38 1.98 -2.04
N SER A 70 -12.20 2.07 -3.11
CA SER A 70 -13.50 2.74 -3.04
C SER A 70 -14.44 1.99 -2.10
N PHE A 71 -14.52 0.67 -2.24
CA PHE A 71 -15.34 -0.18 -1.39
C PHE A 71 -14.86 -0.14 0.06
N LEU A 72 -13.57 -0.35 0.34
CA LEU A 72 -13.02 -0.32 1.70
C LEU A 72 -13.31 1.00 2.42
N ALA A 73 -13.19 2.13 1.72
CA ALA A 73 -13.52 3.42 2.29
C ALA A 73 -15.04 3.65 2.50
N SER A 74 -15.92 2.93 1.79
CA SER A 74 -17.38 2.99 2.02
C SER A 74 -17.83 2.18 3.23
N VAL A 75 -17.01 1.25 3.70
CA VAL A 75 -17.25 0.44 4.91
C VAL A 75 -16.28 0.81 6.05
N ASP A 76 -15.71 2.01 5.98
CA ASP A 76 -14.79 2.59 6.98
C ASP A 76 -13.59 1.69 7.35
N VAL A 77 -13.13 0.87 6.40
CA VAL A 77 -11.93 0.05 6.54
C VAL A 77 -10.69 0.87 6.19
N MET A 78 -9.66 0.74 7.02
CA MET A 78 -8.36 1.39 6.87
C MET A 78 -7.21 0.49 7.32
N ASP A 79 -5.98 0.99 7.19
CA ASP A 79 -4.74 0.30 7.54
C ASP A 79 -4.45 -0.98 6.75
N TYR A 80 -5.20 -1.21 5.67
CA TYR A 80 -4.93 -2.23 4.67
C TYR A 80 -3.63 -1.97 3.89
N SER A 81 -2.96 -3.03 3.47
CA SER A 81 -1.73 -2.97 2.65
C SER A 81 -1.97 -3.56 1.27
N LEU A 82 -1.20 -3.15 0.28
CA LEU A 82 -0.98 -3.94 -0.94
C LEU A 82 0.19 -4.89 -0.67
N LEU A 83 -0.09 -6.19 -0.63
CA LEU A 83 0.93 -7.23 -0.62
C LEU A 83 1.40 -7.49 -2.05
N VAL A 84 2.71 -7.51 -2.24
CA VAL A 84 3.36 -7.60 -3.54
C VAL A 84 4.43 -8.67 -3.50
N GLY A 85 4.27 -9.71 -4.30
CA GLY A 85 5.29 -10.71 -4.56
C GLY A 85 5.94 -10.47 -5.93
N VAL A 86 7.26 -10.52 -5.97
CA VAL A 86 8.04 -10.52 -7.22
C VAL A 86 8.45 -11.96 -7.53
N ASP A 87 7.99 -12.47 -8.67
CA ASP A 87 8.40 -13.75 -9.22
C ASP A 87 9.36 -13.47 -10.38
N GLU A 88 10.67 -13.51 -10.10
CA GLU A 88 11.72 -13.22 -11.09
C GLU A 88 11.84 -14.32 -12.15
N ASP A 89 11.52 -15.57 -11.81
CA ASP A 89 11.60 -16.70 -12.74
C ASP A 89 10.60 -16.54 -13.88
N ASN A 90 9.40 -16.04 -13.58
CA ASN A 90 8.32 -15.84 -14.54
C ASN A 90 8.18 -14.38 -15.02
N ASN A 91 8.96 -13.46 -14.47
CA ASN A 91 8.82 -12.00 -14.68
C ASN A 91 7.41 -11.48 -14.36
N GLU A 92 6.84 -11.92 -13.25
CA GLU A 92 5.50 -11.57 -12.82
C GLU A 92 5.48 -10.81 -11.48
N LEU A 93 4.49 -9.93 -11.34
CA LEU A 93 4.11 -9.37 -10.05
C LEU A 93 2.79 -9.99 -9.60
N VAL A 94 2.77 -10.50 -8.38
CA VAL A 94 1.58 -11.04 -7.74
C VAL A 94 1.13 -10.06 -6.66
N LEU A 95 -0.10 -9.55 -6.78
CA LEU A 95 -0.56 -8.39 -5.99
C LEU A 95 -1.92 -8.67 -5.35
N GLY A 96 -2.12 -8.24 -4.11
CA GLY A 96 -3.41 -8.35 -3.43
C GLY A 96 -3.53 -7.41 -2.23
N ILE A 97 -4.72 -6.88 -1.97
CA ILE A 97 -4.97 -6.08 -0.76
C ILE A 97 -5.17 -7.03 0.43
N ILE A 98 -4.47 -6.78 1.53
CA ILE A 98 -4.53 -7.56 2.77
C ILE A 98 -4.92 -6.69 3.96
N ASP A 99 -5.11 -7.30 5.13
CA ASP A 99 -5.44 -6.63 6.40
C ASP A 99 -6.74 -5.79 6.39
N PHE A 100 -7.69 -6.14 5.53
CA PHE A 100 -8.94 -5.40 5.33
C PHE A 100 -10.11 -5.86 6.23
N MET A 101 -9.93 -6.91 7.04
CA MET A 101 -11.03 -7.48 7.84
C MET A 101 -11.40 -6.64 9.05
N ARG A 102 -10.50 -5.77 9.53
CA ARG A 102 -10.76 -4.91 10.67
C ARG A 102 -11.41 -3.62 10.19
N GLN A 103 -12.70 -3.46 10.45
CA GLN A 103 -13.33 -2.14 10.41
C GLN A 103 -12.64 -1.25 11.43
N TYR A 104 -12.26 -0.06 11.00
CA TYR A 104 -11.69 0.87 11.93
C TYR A 104 -12.83 1.66 12.57
N THR A 105 -13.04 1.47 13.87
CA THR A 105 -13.92 2.31 14.70
C THR A 105 -13.24 3.66 15.00
N TRP A 106 -13.11 4.54 14.00
CA TRP A 106 -12.40 5.83 14.12
C TRP A 106 -13.22 6.80 14.94
N ASP A 107 -14.53 6.69 14.87
CA ASP A 107 -15.53 7.27 15.74
C ASP A 107 -15.07 7.29 17.21
N LYS A 108 -14.60 6.18 17.79
CA LYS A 108 -14.11 6.16 19.18
C LYS A 108 -12.76 6.87 19.40
N HIS A 109 -11.81 6.73 18.47
CA HIS A 109 -10.49 7.35 18.62
C HIS A 109 -10.46 8.82 18.23
N LEU A 110 -11.34 9.26 17.33
CA LEU A 110 -11.53 10.64 16.91
C LEU A 110 -12.31 11.40 17.95
N GLU A 111 -13.28 10.80 18.65
CA GLU A 111 -13.84 11.39 19.88
C GLU A 111 -12.75 11.58 20.95
N THR A 112 -11.86 10.58 21.13
CA THR A 112 -10.74 10.66 22.06
C THR A 112 -9.72 11.74 21.64
N TRP A 113 -9.43 11.86 20.35
CA TRP A 113 -8.50 12.86 19.82
C TRP A 113 -9.08 14.27 19.80
N VAL A 114 -10.34 14.45 19.45
CA VAL A 114 -11.02 15.75 19.52
C VAL A 114 -11.09 16.23 20.97
N LYS A 115 -11.35 15.33 21.92
CA LYS A 115 -11.22 15.61 23.36
C LYS A 115 -9.78 15.95 23.76
N ALA A 116 -8.77 15.26 23.21
CA ALA A 116 -7.36 15.50 23.53
C ALA A 116 -6.76 16.74 22.85
N SER A 117 -7.19 17.09 21.64
CA SER A 117 -6.64 18.17 20.81
C SER A 117 -7.37 19.50 21.00
N GLY A 118 -8.59 19.48 21.55
CA GLY A 118 -9.44 20.66 21.71
C GLY A 118 -9.18 21.52 22.95
N ILE A 119 -8.36 21.08 23.92
CA ILE A 119 -8.17 21.80 25.20
C ILE A 119 -6.69 22.07 25.58
N LEU A 120 -5.69 21.41 24.97
CA LEU A 120 -4.30 21.41 25.50
C LEU A 120 -3.17 21.83 24.54
N GLY A 121 -3.45 22.62 23.48
CA GLY A 121 -2.39 23.41 22.82
C GLY A 121 -1.24 22.64 22.17
N GLY A 122 -1.53 21.57 21.42
CA GLY A 122 -0.53 20.86 20.63
C GLY A 122 0.02 21.66 19.42
N PRO A 123 1.25 21.37 18.94
CA PRO A 123 1.95 22.19 17.95
C PRO A 123 1.24 22.27 16.59
N LYS A 124 1.06 23.51 16.10
CA LYS A 124 0.20 23.91 14.97
C LYS A 124 0.55 23.35 13.57
N ASN A 125 1.63 22.57 13.40
CA ASN A 125 2.17 22.20 12.08
C ASN A 125 2.30 20.69 11.81
N ALA A 126 1.83 19.82 12.71
CA ALA A 126 1.80 18.38 12.43
C ALA A 126 0.41 18.00 11.92
N ALA A 127 0.32 17.55 10.66
CA ALA A 127 -0.90 16.91 10.17
C ALA A 127 -1.28 15.78 11.14
N PRO A 128 -2.56 15.67 11.54
CA PRO A 128 -2.97 14.66 12.51
C PRO A 128 -2.47 13.29 12.07
N THR A 129 -1.83 12.57 12.99
CA THR A 129 -1.29 11.21 12.73
C THR A 129 -2.41 10.24 12.34
N VAL A 130 -3.62 10.60 12.73
CA VAL A 130 -4.90 10.00 12.43
C VAL A 130 -5.47 10.61 11.14
N ILE A 131 -5.64 9.80 10.09
CA ILE A 131 -6.28 10.22 8.84
C ILE A 131 -7.61 9.49 8.67
N SER A 132 -8.58 10.12 8.01
CA SER A 132 -9.89 9.50 7.72
C SER A 132 -9.81 8.40 6.62
N PRO A 133 -10.79 7.47 6.53
CA PRO A 133 -10.90 6.48 5.44
C PRO A 133 -10.71 7.07 4.05
N LYS A 134 -11.34 8.21 3.81
CA LYS A 134 -11.25 8.94 2.54
C LYS A 134 -9.83 9.46 2.27
N GLN A 135 -9.12 9.94 3.29
CA GLN A 135 -7.74 10.43 3.16
C GLN A 135 -6.74 9.29 2.99
N TYR A 136 -6.88 8.19 3.74
CA TYR A 136 -6.04 7.00 3.58
C TYR A 136 -6.15 6.44 2.17
N LYS A 137 -7.38 6.27 1.66
CA LYS A 137 -7.64 5.86 0.28
C LYS A 137 -6.89 6.73 -0.73
N LYS A 138 -7.01 8.07 -0.62
CA LYS A 138 -6.36 9.01 -1.55
C LYS A 138 -4.83 8.86 -1.50
N ARG A 139 -4.25 8.78 -0.30
CA ARG A 139 -2.83 8.58 -0.07
C ARG A 139 -2.34 7.26 -0.68
N PHE A 140 -3.02 6.17 -0.35
CA PHE A 140 -2.71 4.82 -0.83
C PHE A 140 -2.72 4.74 -2.36
N ARG A 141 -3.78 5.25 -3.01
CA ARG A 141 -3.88 5.29 -4.47
C ARG A 141 -2.75 6.07 -5.12
N LYS A 142 -2.45 7.27 -4.59
CA LYS A 142 -1.36 8.11 -5.11
C LYS A 142 -0.03 7.38 -5.04
N ALA A 143 0.24 6.72 -3.91
CA ALA A 143 1.46 5.93 -3.73
C ALA A 143 1.54 4.76 -4.71
N MET A 144 0.51 3.91 -4.80
CA MET A 144 0.51 2.77 -5.74
C MET A 144 0.66 3.23 -7.19
N SER A 145 0.04 4.36 -7.57
CA SER A 145 0.24 4.91 -8.91
C SER A 145 1.70 5.35 -9.13
N SER A 146 2.37 5.93 -8.13
CA SER A 146 3.77 6.34 -8.23
C SER A 146 4.80 5.20 -8.12
N TYR A 147 4.49 4.12 -7.40
CA TYR A 147 5.43 3.02 -7.16
C TYR A 147 5.60 2.12 -8.39
N PHE A 148 4.54 1.91 -9.18
CA PHE A 148 4.59 1.04 -10.35
C PHE A 148 4.67 1.86 -11.63
N LEU A 149 5.87 2.08 -12.16
CA LEU A 149 6.08 2.90 -13.36
C LEU A 149 5.66 2.13 -14.61
N THR A 150 5.26 2.87 -15.65
CA THR A 150 4.90 2.31 -16.96
C THR A 150 5.97 2.61 -17.97
N VAL A 151 6.35 1.62 -18.77
CA VAL A 151 7.18 1.87 -19.95
C VAL A 151 6.29 2.42 -21.06
N PRO A 152 6.67 3.53 -21.73
CA PRO A 152 5.96 4.02 -22.90
C PRO A 152 5.92 2.93 -23.97
N ASP A 153 4.72 2.56 -24.43
CA ASP A 153 4.58 1.62 -25.55
C ASP A 153 4.38 2.42 -26.84
N LYS A 154 4.84 1.89 -27.98
CA LYS A 154 4.80 2.57 -29.28
C LYS A 154 3.38 2.88 -29.78
N TRP A 155 2.36 2.39 -29.07
CA TRP A 155 0.94 2.46 -29.43
C TRP A 155 0.11 3.36 -28.51
N THR A 156 0.74 4.15 -27.63
CA THR A 156 0.04 5.20 -26.89
C THR A 156 0.34 6.56 -27.53
N SER A 157 -0.37 6.86 -28.62
CA SER A 157 -0.59 8.21 -29.15
C SER A 157 -2.09 8.48 -29.20
#